data_AF-A0A2V5P1D6-F1
#
_entry.id   AF-A0A2V5P1D6-F1
#
_cell.length_a   1.000
_cell.length_b   1.000
_cell.length_c   1.000
_cell.angle_alpha   90.00
_cell.angle_beta   90.00
_cell.angle_gamma   90.00
#
_symmetry.space_group_name_H-M   'P 1'
#
loop_
_entity.id
_entity.type
_entity.pdbx_description
1 polymer ?
#
loop_
_entity_poly.entity_id
_entity_poly.type
_entity_poly.pdbx_seq_one_letter_code
_entity_poly.pdbx_strand_id
1 'polypeptide(L)'
;MFSEQIELRGHIIDSLILPKVLDEILTSGGSFTIREIRIGKQRHDPSYACIDVFGTAPDVVDDVVRRLRHHGAQVVERKDVQLAEAPADGVFPPDFYVTTNQQT
;
A
#
# COMPACT_ATOMS: atom_id res chain seq x y z
N MET A 1 -9.29 -7.40 13.45
CA MET A 1 -7.87 -7.03 13.24
C MET A 1 -7.63 -7.13 11.75
N PHE A 2 -7.41 -6.00 11.10
CA PHE A 2 -7.18 -5.94 9.66
C PHE A 2 -5.68 -5.85 9.41
N SER A 3 -5.19 -6.54 8.40
CA SER A 3 -3.78 -6.53 8.02
C SER A 3 -3.66 -6.36 6.52
N GLU A 4 -2.75 -5.51 6.10
CA GLU A 4 -2.45 -5.28 4.68
C GLU A 4 -0.95 -5.23 4.45
N GLN A 5 -0.53 -5.80 3.33
CA GLN A 5 0.88 -5.89 2.99
C GLN A 5 1.23 -4.82 1.96
N ILE A 6 2.21 -3.99 2.28
CA ILE A 6 2.71 -2.94 1.41
C ILE A 6 4.14 -3.27 0.95
N GLU A 7 4.43 -3.00 -0.32
CA GLU A 7 5.77 -3.05 -0.89
C GLU A 7 6.24 -1.65 -1.29
N LEU A 8 7.40 -1.27 -0.78
CA LEU A 8 8.08 -0.04 -1.14
C LEU A 8 9.22 -0.41 -2.09
N ARG A 9 9.25 0.22 -3.27
CA ARG A 9 10.31 0.04 -4.28
C ARG A 9 10.87 1.40 -4.66
N GLY A 10 12.20 1.50 -4.75
CA GLY A 10 12.89 2.71 -5.18
C GLY A 10 13.94 3.18 -4.17
N HIS A 11 14.15 4.49 -4.06
CA HIS A 11 15.16 5.08 -3.17
C HIS A 11 14.62 5.21 -1.74
N ILE A 12 14.54 4.10 -1.02
CA ILE A 12 13.92 4.05 0.31
C ILE A 12 14.67 4.94 1.33
N ILE A 13 16.01 4.96 1.25
CA ILE A 13 16.88 5.71 2.17
C ILE A 13 16.95 7.19 1.78
N ASP A 14 17.28 7.52 0.52
CA ASP A 14 17.48 8.91 0.10
C ASP A 14 16.18 9.73 0.16
N SER A 15 15.02 9.11 -0.10
CA SER A 15 13.73 9.81 -0.10
C SER A 15 13.08 9.91 1.29
N LEU A 16 13.69 9.31 2.33
CA LEU A 16 13.12 9.18 3.68
C LEU A 16 11.67 8.70 3.67
N ILE A 17 11.32 7.87 2.70
CA ILE A 17 9.94 7.41 2.51
C ILE A 17 9.58 6.39 3.58
N LEU A 18 10.50 5.51 3.96
CA LEU A 18 10.27 4.49 4.98
C LEU A 18 9.90 5.10 6.34
N PRO A 19 10.67 6.04 6.91
CA PRO A 19 10.27 6.72 8.15
C PRO A 19 8.89 7.38 8.05
N LYS A 20 8.61 8.10 6.95
CA LYS A 20 7.30 8.75 6.75
C LYS A 20 6.15 7.76 6.75
N VAL A 21 6.31 6.64 6.04
CA VAL A 21 5.33 5.55 5.98
C VAL A 21 5.03 5.01 7.38
N LEU A 22 6.08 4.73 8.16
CA LEU A 22 5.95 4.19 9.51
C LEU A 22 5.29 5.21 10.46
N ASP A 23 5.66 6.49 10.36
CA ASP A 23 5.05 7.57 11.13
C ASP A 23 3.57 7.75 10.79
N GLU A 24 3.19 7.63 9.51
CA GLU A 24 1.80 7.70 9.06
C GLU A 24 0.95 6.57 9.66
N ILE A 25 1.50 5.34 9.68
CA ILE A 25 0.87 4.16 10.28
C ILE A 25 0.64 4.40 11.78
N LEU A 26 1.67 4.86 12.49
CA LEU A 26 1.59 5.13 13.93
C LEU A 26 0.63 6.27 14.26
N THR A 27 0.64 7.34 13.45
CA THR A 27 -0.25 8.50 13.62
C THR A 27 -1.72 8.11 13.43
N SER A 28 -1.98 7.16 12.55
CA SER A 28 -3.32 6.61 12.31
C SER A 28 -3.74 5.58 13.38
N GLY A 29 -2.89 5.32 14.39
CA GLY A 29 -3.16 4.35 15.45
C GLY A 29 -2.99 2.89 15.00
N GLY A 30 -2.33 2.67 13.87
CA GLY A 30 -1.96 1.35 13.37
C GLY A 30 -0.67 0.83 13.99
N SER A 31 -0.41 -0.45 13.79
CA SER A 31 0.87 -1.10 14.07
C SER A 31 1.48 -1.62 12.78
N PHE A 32 2.78 -1.88 12.76
CA PHE A 32 3.43 -2.44 11.58
C PHE A 32 4.43 -3.52 11.94
N THR A 33 4.74 -4.38 10.98
CA THR A 33 5.83 -5.36 11.06
C THR A 33 6.58 -5.37 9.75
N ILE A 34 7.89 -5.18 9.83
CA ILE A 34 8.76 -5.22 8.66
C ILE A 34 9.09 -6.68 8.38
N ARG A 35 8.63 -7.24 7.26
CA ARG A 35 8.97 -8.61 6.86
C ARG A 35 10.35 -8.70 6.25
N GLU A 36 10.64 -7.82 5.30
CA GLU A 36 11.88 -7.88 4.54
C GLU A 36 12.31 -6.47 4.14
N ILE A 37 13.59 -6.18 4.29
CA ILE A 37 14.22 -4.99 3.74
C ILE A 37 15.45 -5.42 2.97
N ARG A 38 15.54 -4.99 1.71
CA ARG A 38 16.71 -5.08 0.86
C ARG A 38 17.13 -3.68 0.49
N ILE A 39 18.23 -3.22 1.05
CA ILE A 39 18.82 -1.93 0.72
C ILE A 39 19.81 -2.15 -0.43
N GLY A 40 19.70 -1.32 -1.46
CA GLY A 40 20.65 -1.30 -2.57
C GLY A 40 22.06 -1.02 -2.07
N LYS A 41 23.07 -1.69 -2.63
CA LYS A 41 24.47 -1.51 -2.17
C LYS A 41 25.05 -0.17 -2.62
N GLN A 42 24.56 0.34 -3.75
CA GLN A 42 24.93 1.64 -4.29
C GLN A 42 23.73 2.60 -4.30
N ARG A 43 24.01 3.90 -4.38
CA ARG A 43 22.98 4.95 -4.34
C ARG A 43 21.94 4.85 -5.46
N HIS A 44 22.29 4.22 -6.56
CA HIS A 44 21.45 4.03 -7.75
C HIS A 44 20.70 2.69 -7.73
N ASP A 45 21.05 1.79 -6.81
CA ASP A 45 20.40 0.49 -6.73
C ASP A 45 19.02 0.64 -6.09
N PRO A 46 17.97 0.07 -6.69
CA PRO A 46 16.64 0.12 -6.11
C PRO A 46 16.65 -0.62 -4.77
N SER A 47 16.15 0.04 -3.74
CA SER A 47 15.85 -0.58 -2.46
C SER A 47 14.43 -1.12 -2.47
N TYR A 48 14.22 -2.19 -1.71
CA TYR A 48 12.96 -2.88 -1.57
C TYR A 48 12.64 -3.04 -0.08
N ALA A 49 11.42 -2.75 0.34
CA ALA A 49 10.95 -3.06 1.67
C ALA A 49 9.54 -3.61 1.60
N CYS A 50 9.27 -4.63 2.41
CA CYS A 50 7.98 -5.25 2.56
C CYS A 50 7.54 -5.14 4.01
N ILE A 51 6.38 -4.52 4.22
CA ILE A 51 5.87 -4.17 5.54
C ILE A 51 4.42 -4.63 5.62
N ASP A 52 4.08 -5.31 6.70
CA ASP A 52 2.70 -5.58 7.08
C ASP A 52 2.21 -4.44 7.97
N VAL A 53 1.08 -3.86 7.59
CA VAL A 53 0.36 -2.85 8.37
C VAL A 53 -0.81 -3.52 9.04
N PHE A 54 -1.02 -3.24 10.32
CA PHE A 54 -2.10 -3.75 11.13
C PHE A 54 -2.96 -2.60 11.64
N GLY A 55 -4.28 -2.73 11.50
CA GLY A 55 -5.25 -1.77 12.00
C GLY A 55 -6.30 -2.41 12.89
N THR A 56 -6.82 -1.62 13.82
CA THR A 56 -7.99 -1.97 14.63
C THR A 56 -9.27 -1.98 13.78
N ALA A 57 -9.34 -1.08 12.79
CA ALA A 57 -10.42 -0.94 11.81
C ALA A 57 -9.90 -0.99 10.36
N PRO A 58 -10.71 -1.41 9.38
CA PRO A 58 -10.30 -1.48 7.98
C PRO A 58 -10.08 -0.07 7.40
N ASP A 59 -10.90 0.91 7.79
CA ASP A 59 -10.80 2.30 7.34
C ASP A 59 -9.43 2.91 7.65
N VAL A 60 -8.84 2.56 8.80
CA VAL A 60 -7.51 3.02 9.21
C VAL A 60 -6.43 2.47 8.28
N VAL A 61 -6.53 1.21 7.89
CA VAL A 61 -5.57 0.56 7.01
C VAL A 61 -5.73 1.12 5.58
N ASP A 62 -6.96 1.25 5.10
CA ASP A 62 -7.26 1.82 3.78
C ASP A 62 -6.78 3.28 3.65
N ASP A 63 -7.01 4.10 4.67
CA ASP A 63 -6.55 5.50 4.68
C ASP A 63 -5.02 5.60 4.63
N VAL A 64 -4.34 4.76 5.41
CA VAL A 64 -2.88 4.67 5.41
C VAL A 64 -2.40 4.22 4.04
N VAL A 65 -2.96 3.14 3.51
CA VAL A 65 -2.62 2.58 2.20
C VAL A 65 -2.83 3.60 1.07
N ARG A 66 -3.92 4.36 1.12
CA ARG A 66 -4.22 5.42 0.15
C ARG A 66 -3.16 6.53 0.18
N ARG A 67 -2.73 6.96 1.37
CA ARG A 67 -1.64 7.94 1.52
C ARG A 67 -0.31 7.38 1.03
N LEU A 68 -0.04 6.12 1.31
CA LEU A 68 1.18 5.43 0.88
C LEU A 68 1.28 5.32 -0.64
N ARG A 69 0.17 5.04 -1.34
CA ARG A 69 0.13 5.07 -2.82
C ARG A 69 0.53 6.43 -3.38
N HIS A 70 0.15 7.54 -2.71
CA HIS A 70 0.55 8.88 -3.12
C HIS A 70 2.07 9.12 -3.01
N HIS A 71 2.72 8.42 -2.08
CA HIS A 71 4.17 8.45 -1.92
C HIS A 71 4.91 7.47 -2.86
N GLY A 72 4.19 6.68 -3.67
CA GLY A 72 4.79 5.71 -4.59
C GLY A 72 4.98 4.32 -3.97
N ALA A 73 4.33 4.04 -2.84
CA ALA A 73 4.25 2.67 -2.34
C ALA A 73 3.34 1.84 -3.26
N GLN A 74 3.82 0.68 -3.68
CA GLN A 74 2.99 -0.30 -4.36
C GLN A 74 2.37 -1.21 -3.32
N VAL A 75 1.05 -1.19 -3.26
CA VAL A 75 0.31 -2.08 -2.37
C VAL A 75 0.27 -3.44 -3.02
N VAL A 76 0.80 -4.45 -2.33
CA VAL A 76 0.60 -5.84 -2.75
C VAL A 76 -0.62 -6.32 -2.02
N GLU A 77 -1.78 -5.95 -2.55
CA GLU A 77 -3.03 -6.55 -2.13
C GLU A 77 -2.95 -8.05 -2.41
N ARG A 78 -2.68 -8.83 -1.36
CA ARG A 78 -3.16 -10.21 -1.27
C ARG A 78 -4.60 -10.19 -0.77
N LYS A 79 -5.49 -9.55 -1.51
CA LYS A 79 -6.92 -9.87 -1.44
C LYS A 79 -7.27 -10.46 -2.79
N ASP A 80 -7.89 -11.64 -2.78
CA ASP A 80 -8.60 -12.11 -3.95
C ASP A 80 -9.52 -10.98 -4.41
N VAL A 81 -9.34 -10.53 -5.65
CA VAL A 81 -10.18 -9.51 -6.27
C VAL A 81 -11.63 -9.98 -6.16
N GLN A 82 -12.46 -9.19 -5.49
CA GLN A 82 -13.89 -9.46 -5.48
C GLN A 82 -14.44 -9.04 -6.85
N LEU A 83 -14.75 -10.04 -7.66
CA LEU A 83 -15.44 -9.85 -8.92
C LEU A 83 -16.95 -9.82 -8.65
N ALA A 84 -17.61 -8.75 -9.06
CA ALA A 84 -19.06 -8.65 -9.07
C ALA A 84 -19.55 -8.63 -10.52
N GLU A 85 -20.64 -9.34 -10.81
CA GLU A 85 -21.28 -9.28 -12.13
C GLU A 85 -21.85 -7.88 -12.38
N ALA A 86 -21.68 -7.40 -13.62
CA ALA A 86 -22.30 -6.15 -14.04
C ALA A 86 -23.83 -6.31 -14.04
N PRO A 87 -24.58 -5.40 -13.39
CA PRO A 87 -26.04 -5.52 -13.31
C PRO A 87 -26.74 -5.32 -14.66
N ALA A 88 -26.13 -4.63 -15.63
CA ALA A 88 -26.60 -4.47 -17.00
C ALA A 88 -25.45 -4.01 -17.92
N ASP A 89 -25.64 -4.11 -19.24
CA ASP A 89 -24.70 -3.59 -20.24
C ASP A 89 -24.43 -2.09 -20.01
N GLY A 90 -23.15 -1.75 -19.78
CA GLY A 90 -22.70 -0.38 -19.53
C GLY A 90 -22.91 0.14 -18.09
N VAL A 91 -23.37 -0.71 -17.17
CA VAL A 91 -23.53 -0.34 -15.76
C VAL A 91 -22.48 -1.04 -14.91
N PHE A 92 -21.64 -0.25 -14.24
CA PHE A 92 -20.67 -0.77 -13.28
C PHE A 92 -21.37 -1.17 -11.98
N PRO A 93 -20.89 -2.23 -11.31
CA PRO A 93 -21.35 -2.57 -9.96
C PRO A 93 -21.17 -1.38 -9.00
N PRO A 94 -22.02 -1.25 -7.97
CA PRO A 94 -21.70 -0.36 -6.85
C PRO A 94 -20.34 -0.75 -6.24
N ASP A 95 -19.57 0.24 -5.82
CA ASP A 95 -18.18 0.10 -5.31
C ASP A 95 -17.13 -0.39 -6.33
N PHE A 96 -17.39 -0.22 -7.64
CA PHE A 96 -16.41 -0.51 -8.68
C PHE A 96 -15.14 0.35 -8.56
N TYR A 97 -13.96 -0.30 -8.53
CA TYR A 97 -12.67 0.38 -8.46
C TYR A 97 -12.38 1.14 -9.76
N VAL A 98 -12.22 2.47 -9.66
CA VAL A 98 -11.84 3.31 -10.80
C VAL A 98 -10.32 3.26 -10.97
N THR A 99 -9.87 2.67 -12.08
CA THR A 99 -8.45 2.68 -12.44
C THR A 99 -7.95 4.12 -12.60
N THR A 100 -6.86 4.47 -11.92
CA THR A 100 -6.20 5.76 -12.10
C THR A 100 -5.30 5.72 -13.34
N ASN A 101 -4.88 6.88 -13.85
CA ASN A 101 -3.96 6.97 -15.00
C ASN A 101 -2.50 6.56 -14.66
N GLN A 102 -2.29 5.83 -13.56
CA GLN A 102 -1.02 5.24 -13.19
C GLN A 102 -1.02 3.77 -13.62
N GLN A 103 0.11 3.29 -14.15
CA GLN A 103 0.28 1.87 -14.47
C GLN A 103 0.11 1.03 -13.20
N THR A 104 -0.99 0.27 -13.16
CA THR A 104 -1.26 -0.82 -12.22
C THR A 104 -0.54 -2.10 -12.62
#